data_AF-A0A8T3KWL6-F1
#
_entry.id   AF-A0A8T3KWL6-F1
#
_cell.length_a   1.000
_cell.length_b   1.000
_cell.length_c   1.000
_cell.angle_alpha   90.00
_cell.angle_beta   90.00
_cell.angle_gamma   90.00
#
_symmetry.space_group_name_H-M   'P 1'
#
loop_
_entity.id
_entity.type
_entity.pdbx_description
1 polymer ?
#
loop_
_entity_poly.entity_id
_entity_poly.type
_entity_poly.pdbx_seq_one_letter_code
_entity_poly.pdbx_strand_id
1 'polypeptide(L)'
;MIDRIKASGELVVATRNSGTTYYEGSDGLTGLEYDLVQQFAKEIGVKARFVIPKSFEELLPLVTRGEAHLVAAGLTITQARETRLRFGP
;
A
#
# COMPACT_ATOMS: atom_id res chain seq x y z
N MET A 1 -5.16 0.03 14.89
CA MET A 1 -5.06 0.11 13.41
C MET A 1 -5.73 -1.10 12.79
N ILE A 2 -5.23 -2.30 13.02
CA ILE A 2 -5.79 -3.55 12.49
C ILE A 2 -7.28 -3.74 12.83
N ASP A 3 -7.72 -3.44 14.06
CA ASP A 3 -9.13 -3.59 14.42
C ASP A 3 -10.05 -2.66 13.61
N ARG A 4 -9.59 -1.45 13.29
CA ARG A 4 -10.32 -0.51 12.42
C ARG A 4 -10.38 -1.01 10.98
N ILE A 5 -9.27 -1.56 10.48
CA ILE A 5 -9.20 -2.16 9.15
C ILE A 5 -10.16 -3.34 9.05
N LYS A 6 -10.13 -4.25 10.02
CA LYS A 6 -11.06 -5.38 10.12
C LYS A 6 -12.52 -4.93 10.21
N ALA A 7 -12.80 -3.89 11.00
CA ALA A 7 -14.14 -3.32 11.11
C ALA A 7 -14.64 -2.70 9.78
N SER A 8 -13.74 -2.07 9.01
CA SER A 8 -14.07 -1.51 7.69
C SER A 8 -14.19 -2.57 6.59
N GLY A 9 -13.58 -3.74 6.78
CA GLY A 9 -13.51 -4.80 5.77
C GLY A 9 -12.52 -4.54 4.63
N GLU A 10 -11.78 -3.43 4.65
CA GLU A 10 -10.85 -3.05 3.58
C GLU A 10 -9.47 -2.60 4.09
N LEU A 11 -8.42 -3.16 3.48
CA LEU A 11 -7.05 -2.67 3.58
C LEU A 11 -6.76 -1.74 2.39
N VAL A 12 -6.76 -0.43 2.63
CA VAL A 12 -6.46 0.59 1.61
C VAL A 12 -4.96 0.79 1.47
N VAL A 13 -4.44 0.64 0.27
CA VAL A 13 -3.00 0.57 -0.01
C VAL A 13 -2.64 1.56 -1.10
N ALA A 14 -1.77 2.52 -0.78
CA ALA A 14 -1.22 3.43 -1.76
C ALA A 14 -0.02 2.77 -2.48
N THR A 15 -0.05 2.72 -3.81
CA THR A 15 1.00 2.09 -4.63
C THR A 15 1.25 2.88 -5.91
N ARG A 16 2.21 2.47 -6.73
CA ARG A 16 2.48 3.08 -8.05
C ARG A 16 2.43 2.01 -9.13
N ASN A 17 2.10 2.39 -10.35
CA ASN A 17 2.25 1.48 -11.47
C ASN A 17 3.74 1.34 -11.84
N SER A 18 4.38 0.25 -11.44
CA SER A 18 5.73 -0.11 -11.86
C SER A 18 5.90 -1.63 -11.84
N GLY A 19 6.75 -2.16 -12.73
CA GLY A 19 6.95 -3.62 -12.87
C GLY A 19 7.41 -4.37 -11.62
N THR A 20 7.76 -3.68 -10.54
CA THR A 20 8.20 -4.25 -9.26
C THR A 20 7.22 -4.06 -8.11
N THR A 21 6.17 -3.26 -8.29
CA THR A 21 5.26 -2.83 -7.20
C THR A 21 3.84 -3.28 -7.49
N TYR A 22 3.08 -2.48 -8.24
CA TYR A 22 1.80 -2.83 -8.84
C TYR A 22 1.94 -2.74 -10.37
N TYR A 23 1.69 -3.82 -11.09
CA TYR A 23 1.77 -3.86 -12.55
C TYR A 23 0.46 -4.40 -13.12
N GLU A 24 -0.14 -3.63 -14.01
CA GLU A 24 -1.27 -4.07 -14.81
C GLU A 24 -0.73 -4.66 -16.13
N GLY A 25 -0.55 -5.98 -16.14
CA GLY A 25 -0.12 -6.73 -17.33
C GLY A 25 -1.31 -7.22 -18.14
N SER A 26 -1.03 -7.81 -19.32
CA SER A 26 -2.05 -8.42 -20.19
C SER A 26 -2.87 -9.53 -19.51
N ASP A 27 -2.31 -10.17 -18.48
CA ASP A 27 -2.94 -11.26 -17.72
C ASP A 27 -3.54 -10.82 -16.38
N GLY A 28 -3.58 -9.51 -16.11
CA GLY A 28 -4.11 -8.91 -14.89
C GLY A 28 -3.04 -8.31 -13.97
N LEU A 29 -3.45 -8.02 -12.73
CA LEU A 29 -2.61 -7.33 -11.73
C LEU A 29 -1.57 -8.28 -11.14
N THR A 30 -0.30 -7.87 -11.19
CA THR A 30 0.85 -8.63 -10.67
C THR A 30 1.89 -7.68 -10.06
N GLY A 31 2.86 -8.24 -9.34
CA GLY A 31 3.94 -7.49 -8.70
C GLY A 31 4.19 -7.98 -7.28
N LEU A 32 5.45 -7.93 -6.84
CA LEU A 32 5.86 -8.46 -5.54
C LEU A 32 5.05 -7.83 -4.40
N GLU A 33 4.92 -6.50 -4.40
CA GLU A 33 4.19 -5.79 -3.37
C GLU A 33 2.68 -6.03 -3.45
N TYR A 34 2.12 -6.18 -4.66
CA TYR A 34 0.72 -6.59 -4.83
C TYR A 34 0.46 -7.95 -4.19
N ASP A 35 1.28 -8.96 -4.47
CA ASP A 35 1.11 -10.32 -3.93
C ASP A 35 1.24 -10.37 -2.41
N LEU A 36 2.21 -9.63 -1.85
CA LEU A 36 2.40 -9.53 -0.39
C LEU A 36 1.20 -8.88 0.28
N VAL A 37 0.69 -7.78 -0.28
CA VAL A 37 -0.48 -7.07 0.24
C VAL A 37 -1.73 -7.95 0.18
N GLN A 38 -1.92 -8.67 -0.91
CA GLN A 38 -3.07 -9.58 -1.07
C GLN A 38 -3.03 -10.71 -0.04
N GLN A 39 -1.85 -11.30 0.19
CA GLN A 39 -1.67 -12.32 1.23
C GLN A 39 -1.95 -11.77 2.63
N PHE A 40 -1.43 -10.58 2.94
CA PHE A 40 -1.66 -9.94 4.24
C PHE A 40 -3.14 -9.58 4.46
N ALA A 41 -3.81 -9.03 3.45
CA ALA A 41 -5.23 -8.73 3.51
C ALA A 41 -6.06 -10.00 3.76
N LYS A 42 -5.71 -11.10 3.08
CA LYS A 42 -6.31 -12.42 3.30
C LYS A 42 -6.09 -12.94 4.72
N GLU A 43 -4.88 -12.81 5.25
CA GLU A 43 -4.54 -13.25 6.62
C GLU A 43 -5.37 -12.52 7.68
N ILE A 44 -5.59 -11.21 7.51
CA ILE A 44 -6.39 -10.41 8.44
C ILE A 44 -7.89 -10.42 8.11
N GLY A 45 -8.32 -11.14 7.05
CA GLY A 45 -9.72 -11.36 6.70
C GLY A 45 -10.42 -10.16 6.05
N VAL A 46 -9.70 -9.31 5.30
CA VAL A 46 -10.23 -8.12 4.62
C VAL A 46 -9.90 -8.13 3.13
N LYS A 47 -10.55 -7.24 2.37
CA LYS A 47 -10.23 -7.02 0.95
C LYS A 47 -9.11 -5.99 0.82
N ALA A 48 -8.15 -6.19 -0.08
CA ALA A 48 -7.23 -5.12 -0.42
C ALA A 48 -7.87 -4.17 -1.45
N ARG A 49 -7.70 -2.86 -1.24
CA ARG A 49 -8.07 -1.82 -2.20
C ARG A 49 -6.85 -0.97 -2.51
N PHE A 50 -6.43 -0.98 -3.76
CA PHE A 50 -5.26 -0.22 -4.21
C PHE A 50 -5.66 1.18 -4.67
N VAL A 51 -4.85 2.17 -4.28
CA VAL A 51 -4.96 3.57 -4.68
C VAL A 51 -3.67 3.96 -5.38
N ILE A 52 -3.79 4.43 -6.62
CA ILE A 52 -2.64 4.84 -7.43
C ILE A 52 -2.76 6.34 -7.64
N PRO A 53 -2.01 7.16 -6.88
CA PRO A 53 -2.02 8.61 -7.07
C PRO A 53 -1.40 9.00 -8.41
N LYS A 54 -1.63 10.26 -8.82
CA LYS A 54 -1.08 10.79 -10.07
C LYS A 54 0.43 11.03 -10.00
N SER A 55 0.96 11.24 -8.81
CA SER A 55 2.38 11.49 -8.59
C SER A 55 2.91 10.68 -7.40
N PHE A 56 4.22 10.42 -7.41
CA PHE A 56 4.88 9.66 -6.36
C PHE A 56 4.89 10.41 -5.02
N GLU A 57 4.94 11.74 -5.07
CA GLU A 57 4.93 12.64 -3.92
C GLU A 57 3.61 12.58 -3.14
N GLU A 58 2.51 12.17 -3.78
CA GLU A 58 1.18 12.03 -3.15
C GLU A 58 1.06 10.76 -2.28
N LEU A 59 1.95 9.77 -2.44
CA LEU A 59 1.90 8.51 -1.68
C LEU A 59 1.99 8.74 -0.16
N LEU A 60 2.92 9.58 0.28
CA LEU A 60 3.09 9.88 1.71
C LEU A 60 1.90 10.67 2.28
N PRO A 61 1.45 11.77 1.64
CA PRO A 61 0.25 12.48 2.02
C PRO A 61 -0.97 11.58 2.23
N LEU A 62 -1.23 10.61 1.34
CA LEU A 62 -2.38 9.69 1.46
C LEU A 62 -2.40 8.96 2.81
N VAL A 63 -1.26 8.46 3.28
CA VAL A 63 -1.17 7.78 4.58
C VAL A 63 -1.28 8.78 5.72
N THR A 64 -0.59 9.92 5.64
CA THR A 64 -0.62 10.91 6.72
C THR A 64 -1.99 11.57 6.92
N ARG A 65 -2.83 11.62 5.87
CA ARG A 65 -4.22 12.10 5.94
C ARG A 65 -5.23 11.00 6.31
N GLY A 66 -4.79 9.75 6.41
CA GLY A 66 -5.67 8.60 6.70
C GLY A 66 -6.50 8.12 5.50
N GLU A 67 -6.18 8.57 4.29
CA GLU A 67 -6.82 8.13 3.04
C GLU A 67 -6.30 6.76 2.58
N ALA A 68 -5.12 6.35 3.06
CA ALA A 68 -4.56 5.01 2.90
C ALA A 68 -4.00 4.47 4.22
N HIS A 69 -3.99 3.15 4.38
CA HIS A 69 -3.49 2.48 5.58
C HIS A 69 -1.99 2.17 5.51
N LEU A 70 -1.45 1.91 4.32
CA LEU A 70 -0.03 1.66 4.08
C LEU A 70 0.38 2.12 2.68
N VAL A 71 1.70 2.29 2.48
CA VAL A 71 2.29 2.48 1.15
C VAL A 71 3.13 1.25 0.79
N ALA A 72 2.88 0.68 -0.37
CA ALA A 72 3.67 -0.37 -0.99
C ALA A 72 4.04 0.12 -2.40
N ALA A 73 5.17 0.82 -2.52
CA ALA A 73 5.60 1.46 -3.76
C ALA A 73 7.13 1.43 -3.95
N GLY A 74 7.83 0.46 -3.36
CA GLY A 74 9.29 0.38 -3.38
C GLY A 74 9.96 1.59 -2.72
N LEU A 75 9.43 2.04 -1.57
CA LEU A 75 9.96 3.20 -0.86
C LEU A 75 11.32 2.89 -0.24
N THR A 76 12.35 3.63 -0.67
CA THR A 76 13.64 3.65 0.06
C THR A 76 13.46 4.27 1.44
N ILE A 77 14.01 3.61 2.46
CA ILE A 77 14.10 4.13 3.83
C ILE A 77 15.09 5.29 3.83
N THR A 78 14.63 6.45 4.30
CA THR A 78 15.45 7.65 4.47
C THR A 78 15.08 8.29 5.78
N GLN A 79 16.04 8.96 6.45
CA GLN A 79 15.81 9.59 7.75
C GLN A 79 14.62 10.57 7.74
N ALA A 80 14.46 11.33 6.65
CA ALA A 80 13.33 12.27 6.48
C ALA A 80 11.96 11.58 6.37
N ARG A 81 11.91 10.31 5.96
CA ARG A 81 10.66 9.52 5.86
C ARG A 81 10.37 8.80 7.16
N GLU A 82 11.39 8.33 7.88
CA GLU A 82 11.24 7.67 9.18
C GLU A 82 10.65 8.59 10.25
N THR A 83 10.87 9.92 10.15
CA THR A 83 10.22 10.88 11.05
C THR A 83 8.71 10.98 10.83
N ARG A 84 8.19 10.52 9.69
CA ARG A 84 6.77 10.67 9.28
C ARG A 84 6.06 9.33 9.11
N LEU A 85 6.80 8.25 8.89
CA LEU A 85 6.29 6.93 8.58
C LEU A 85 6.99 5.88 9.43
N ARG A 86 6.24 4.82 9.73
CA ARG A 86 6.80 3.58 10.25
C ARG A 86 6.95 2.60 9.09
N PHE A 87 8.16 2.12 8.87
CA PHE A 87 8.40 1.08 7.88
C PHE A 87 8.04 -0.29 8.45
N GLY A 88 7.53 -1.17 7.59
CA GLY A 88 7.31 -2.58 7.93
C GLY A 88 8.64 -3.33 8.08
N PRO A 89 8.64 -4.50 8.74
CA PRO A 89 9.79 -5.40 8.78
C PRO A 89 10.15 -5.97 7.40
#